data_AF-A0AAN8K8G0-F1
#
_entry.id   AF-A0AAN8K8G0-F1
#
_cell.length_a   1.000
_cell.length_b   1.000
_cell.length_c   1.000
_cell.angle_alpha   90.00
_cell.angle_beta   90.00
_cell.angle_gamma   90.00
#
_symmetry.space_group_name_H-M   'P 1'
#
loop_
_entity.id
_entity.type
_entity.pdbx_description
1 polymer ?
#
loop_
_entity_poly.entity_id
_entity_poly.type
_entity_poly.pdbx_seq_one_letter_code
_entity_poly.pdbx_strand_id
1 'polypeptide(L)'
;MSLPTHQHGYALDLVITQDGKRPVRNLGVNNNLISDHFLISFNLNIEKSNLEKKTIEYRKCKTLDIELFKRKLEESLFRNSLNNDDVNTKVDIYNSSIKCVIESVPPL
;
A
#
# COMPACT_ATOMS: atom_id res chain seq x y z
N MET A 1 -13.27 -8.07 -37.12
CA MET A 1 -13.57 -6.80 -37.81
C MET A 1 -13.34 -5.68 -36.80
N SER A 2 -12.50 -4.70 -37.12
CA SER A 2 -12.35 -3.48 -36.32
C SER A 2 -13.38 -2.44 -36.78
N LEU A 3 -14.07 -1.81 -35.83
CA LEU A 3 -14.98 -0.70 -36.10
C LEU A 3 -14.20 0.62 -35.99
N PRO A 4 -14.44 1.63 -36.85
CA PRO A 4 -13.88 2.96 -36.67
C PRO A 4 -14.28 3.52 -35.31
N THR A 5 -13.33 4.10 -34.59
CA THR A 5 -13.54 4.77 -33.29
C THR A 5 -13.34 6.28 -33.40
N HIS A 6 -12.99 6.77 -34.59
CA HIS A 6 -12.75 8.18 -34.87
C HIS A 6 -13.51 8.62 -36.13
N GLN A 7 -13.92 9.88 -36.20
CA GLN A 7 -14.62 10.46 -37.35
C GLN A 7 -13.87 10.34 -38.70
N HIS A 8 -12.54 10.20 -38.65
CA HIS A 8 -11.69 9.98 -39.83
C HIS A 8 -11.58 8.51 -40.26
N GLY A 9 -12.36 7.60 -39.66
CA GLY A 9 -12.41 6.20 -40.05
C GLY A 9 -11.35 5.30 -39.40
N TYR A 10 -10.54 5.84 -38.48
CA TYR A 10 -9.49 5.09 -37.79
C TYR A 10 -9.98 4.41 -36.51
N ALA A 11 -9.30 3.34 -36.10
CA ALA A 11 -9.54 2.59 -34.87
C ALA A 11 -8.31 2.70 -33.96
N LEU A 12 -8.13 3.87 -33.34
CA LEU A 12 -7.01 4.15 -32.43
C LEU A 12 -7.34 3.79 -30.98
N ASP A 13 -8.63 3.66 -30.66
CA ASP A 13 -9.10 3.39 -29.30
C ASP A 13 -9.30 1.88 -29.11
N LEU A 14 -8.65 1.31 -28.08
CA LEU A 14 -8.57 -0.15 -27.88
C LEU A 14 -9.14 -0.57 -26.53
N VAL A 15 -9.93 -1.65 -26.52
CA VAL A 15 -10.36 -2.35 -25.30
C VAL A 15 -9.55 -3.65 -25.21
N ILE A 16 -8.63 -3.71 -24.24
CA ILE A 16 -7.74 -4.86 -24.05
C ILE A 16 -8.14 -5.59 -22.77
N THR A 17 -8.31 -6.91 -22.85
CA THR A 17 -8.62 -7.76 -21.69
C THR A 17 -7.70 -8.98 -21.66
N GLN A 18 -7.52 -9.54 -20.45
CA GLN A 18 -6.79 -10.79 -20.30
C GLN A 18 -7.66 -11.96 -20.78
N ASP A 19 -7.10 -12.76 -21.69
CA ASP A 19 -7.78 -13.92 -22.26
C ASP A 19 -8.26 -14.88 -21.17
N GLY A 20 -9.44 -15.44 -21.37
CA GLY A 20 -10.10 -16.38 -20.46
C GLY A 20 -10.58 -15.83 -19.10
N LYS A 21 -10.15 -14.64 -18.65
CA LYS A 21 -10.53 -14.13 -17.31
C LYS A 21 -11.78 -13.27 -17.30
N ARG A 22 -11.89 -12.31 -18.24
CA ARG A 22 -12.97 -11.31 -18.23
C ARG A 22 -13.40 -10.98 -19.65
N PRO A 23 -14.24 -11.83 -20.26
CA PRO A 23 -14.69 -11.60 -21.63
C PRO A 23 -15.49 -10.30 -21.72
N VAL A 24 -15.13 -9.47 -22.69
CA VAL A 24 -15.91 -8.28 -23.07
C VAL A 24 -17.20 -8.76 -23.73
N ARG A 25 -18.34 -8.22 -23.30
CA ARG A 25 -19.66 -8.49 -23.88
C ARG A 25 -20.28 -7.20 -24.42
N ASN A 26 -21.17 -7.31 -25.41
CA ASN A 26 -21.92 -6.19 -25.99
C ASN A 26 -21.04 -4.99 -26.39
N LEU A 27 -19.90 -5.25 -27.05
CA LEU A 27 -19.04 -4.19 -27.56
C LEU A 27 -19.78 -3.39 -28.64
N GLY A 28 -19.91 -2.09 -28.45
CA GLY A 28 -20.54 -1.17 -29.40
C GLY A 28 -19.78 0.14 -29.50
N VAL A 29 -19.79 0.73 -30.70
CA VAL A 29 -19.22 2.06 -30.98
C VAL A 29 -20.35 2.99 -31.37
N ASN A 30 -20.48 4.12 -30.66
CA ASN A 30 -21.54 5.09 -30.89
C ASN A 30 -20.96 6.48 -31.20
N ASN A 31 -21.33 7.04 -32.35
CA ASN A 31 -21.02 8.41 -32.70
C ASN A 31 -22.05 9.35 -32.05
N ASN A 32 -21.72 9.84 -30.86
CA ASN A 32 -22.59 10.77 -30.13
C ASN A 32 -22.50 12.22 -30.64
N LEU A 33 -21.69 12.53 -31.68
CA LEU A 33 -21.47 13.89 -32.23
C LEU A 33 -20.98 14.95 -31.21
N ILE A 34 -20.56 14.51 -30.02
CA ILE A 34 -20.04 15.36 -28.95
C ILE A 34 -18.50 15.47 -28.97
N SER A 35 -17.83 14.61 -29.74
CA SER A 35 -16.38 14.54 -29.92
C SER A 35 -16.08 13.91 -31.27
N ASP A 36 -14.87 14.18 -31.77
CA ASP A 36 -14.22 13.51 -32.90
C ASP A 36 -13.89 12.03 -32.64
N HIS A 37 -13.80 11.63 -31.36
CA HIS A 37 -13.76 10.24 -30.92
C HIS A 37 -15.16 9.70 -30.61
N PHE A 38 -15.42 8.47 -31.04
CA PHE A 38 -16.67 7.77 -30.81
C PHE A 38 -16.68 7.09 -29.45
N LEU A 39 -17.86 7.02 -28.82
CA LEU A 39 -18.05 6.33 -27.56
C LEU A 39 -17.94 4.82 -27.76
N ILE A 40 -16.96 4.20 -27.10
CA ILE A 40 -16.89 2.73 -27.01
C ILE A 40 -17.60 2.29 -25.73
N SER A 41 -18.61 1.43 -25.90
CA SER A 41 -19.42 0.88 -24.83
C SER A 41 -19.29 -0.64 -24.80
N PHE A 42 -19.25 -1.23 -23.61
CA PHE A 42 -19.20 -2.66 -23.42
C PHE A 42 -19.57 -3.05 -21.99
N ASN A 43 -19.92 -4.31 -21.79
CA ASN A 43 -20.14 -4.92 -20.48
C ASN A 43 -18.92 -5.77 -20.09
N LEU A 44 -18.49 -5.63 -18.83
CA LEU A 44 -17.43 -6.44 -18.25
C LEU A 44 -17.91 -7.03 -16.92
N ASN A 45 -17.74 -8.35 -16.74
CA ASN A 45 -18.02 -8.97 -15.44
C ASN A 45 -16.82 -8.72 -14.51
N ILE A 46 -16.97 -7.76 -13.60
CA ILE A 46 -15.97 -7.45 -12.58
C ILE A 46 -16.52 -7.92 -11.25
N GLU A 47 -15.94 -9.00 -10.72
CA GLU A 47 -16.14 -9.33 -9.31
C GLU A 47 -15.42 -8.28 -8.47
N LYS A 48 -16.19 -7.44 -7.79
CA LYS A 48 -15.64 -6.57 -6.74
C LYS A 48 -15.26 -7.48 -5.58
N SER A 49 -13.97 -7.75 -5.42
CA SER A 49 -13.49 -8.49 -4.25
C SER A 49 -13.98 -7.77 -2.99
N ASN A 50 -14.36 -8.53 -1.97
CA ASN A 50 -14.70 -7.95 -0.69
C ASN A 50 -13.53 -7.05 -0.23
N LEU A 51 -13.85 -5.82 0.19
CA LEU A 51 -12.86 -4.96 0.80
C LEU A 51 -12.43 -5.63 2.11
N GLU A 52 -11.27 -6.28 2.10
CA GLU A 52 -10.71 -6.85 3.32
C GLU A 52 -10.45 -5.71 4.30
N LYS A 53 -11.25 -5.67 5.36
CA LYS A 53 -11.01 -4.76 6.48
C LYS A 53 -9.95 -5.41 7.35
N LYS A 54 -8.75 -4.83 7.34
CA LYS A 54 -7.70 -5.21 8.30
C LYS A 54 -7.82 -4.34 9.54
N THR A 55 -7.99 -4.97 10.70
CA THR A 55 -7.79 -4.29 11.99
C THR A 55 -6.29 -4.07 12.18
N ILE A 56 -5.90 -2.81 12.41
CA ILE A 56 -4.52 -2.46 12.76
C ILE A 56 -4.50 -2.08 14.23
N GLU A 57 -3.79 -2.87 15.03
CA GLU A 57 -3.53 -2.56 16.43
C GLU A 57 -2.22 -1.75 16.53
N TYR A 58 -2.21 -0.72 17.36
CA TYR A 58 -1.05 0.12 17.58
C TYR A 58 -0.92 0.49 19.06
N ARG A 59 0.31 0.66 19.52
CA ARG A 59 0.59 1.17 20.86
C ARG A 59 0.38 2.69 20.89
N LYS A 60 -0.35 3.20 21.88
CA LYS A 60 -0.54 4.64 22.09
C LYS A 60 0.73 5.27 22.67
N CYS A 61 1.75 5.50 21.84
CA CYS A 61 3.02 6.09 22.29
C CYS A 61 2.89 7.51 22.85
N LYS A 62 1.79 8.23 22.56
CA LYS A 62 1.52 9.57 23.11
C LYS A 62 1.26 9.58 24.62
N THR A 63 0.87 8.45 25.20
CA THR A 63 0.70 8.31 26.66
C THR A 63 1.84 7.52 27.28
N LEU A 64 2.99 7.40 26.62
CA LEU A 64 4.15 6.78 27.24
C LEU A 64 4.64 7.64 28.42
N ASP A 65 4.95 7.02 29.56
CA ASP A 65 5.71 7.69 30.61
C ASP A 65 7.14 7.92 30.12
N ILE A 66 7.40 9.15 29.67
CA ILE A 66 8.67 9.56 29.07
C ILE A 66 9.82 9.46 30.09
N GLU A 67 9.57 9.73 31.36
CA GLU A 67 10.61 9.72 32.39
C GLU A 67 10.97 8.28 32.78
N LEU A 68 9.98 7.40 32.91
CA LEU A 68 10.22 5.97 33.07
C LEU A 68 10.94 5.37 31.86
N PHE A 69 10.57 5.79 30.65
CA PHE A 69 11.21 5.37 29.41
C PHE A 69 12.69 5.76 29.36
N LYS A 70 13.02 7.04 29.62
CA LYS A 70 14.41 7.53 29.65
C LYS A 70 15.25 6.76 30.65
N ARG A 71 14.77 6.60 31.88
CA ARG A 71 15.49 5.87 32.93
C ARG A 71 15.81 4.43 32.53
N LYS A 72 14.83 3.70 32.00
CA LYS A 72 15.05 2.33 31.52
C LYS A 72 15.98 2.27 30.31
N LEU A 73 15.92 3.26 29.43
CA LEU A 73 16.76 3.33 28.24
C LEU A 73 18.23 3.55 28.63
N GLU A 74 18.51 4.47 29.56
CA GLU A 74 19.83 4.66 30.15
C GLU A 74 20.34 3.34 30.75
N GLU A 75 19.56 2.71 31.64
CA GLU A 75 19.93 1.42 32.25
C GLU A 75 20.25 0.34 31.21
N SER A 76 19.51 0.27 30.10
CA SER A 76 19.70 -0.73 29.04
C SER A 76 20.93 -0.47 28.16
N LEU A 77 21.17 0.80 27.79
CA LEU A 77 22.28 1.17 26.91
C LEU A 77 23.61 1.17 27.64
N PHE A 78 23.66 1.63 28.90
CA PHE A 78 24.88 1.64 29.70
C PHE A 78 25.34 0.22 30.10
N ARG A 79 24.41 -0.75 30.24
CA ARG A 79 24.75 -2.16 30.51
C ARG A 79 25.45 -2.85 29.34
N ASN A 80 25.21 -2.40 28.11
CA ASN A 80 25.79 -2.98 26.90
C ASN A 80 27.12 -2.32 26.51
N SER A 81 27.93 -1.90 27.50
CA SER A 81 29.22 -1.21 27.35
C SER A 81 30.03 -1.73 26.15
N LEU A 82 30.14 -0.86 25.14
CA LEU A 82 30.68 -1.08 23.81
C LEU A 82 32.20 -1.34 23.84
N ASN A 83 32.59 -2.57 24.09
CA ASN A 83 33.97 -3.01 23.86
C ASN A 83 34.14 -3.35 22.36
N ASN A 84 34.74 -2.43 21.61
CA ASN A 84 35.38 -2.64 20.29
C ASN A 84 34.59 -3.31 19.14
N ASP A 85 33.26 -3.27 19.13
CA ASP A 85 32.49 -3.92 18.07
C ASP A 85 32.01 -3.00 16.94
N ASP A 86 31.91 -3.62 15.77
CA ASP A 86 31.43 -3.11 14.48
C ASP A 86 30.19 -2.20 14.56
N VAL A 87 30.08 -1.25 13.63
CA VAL A 87 28.99 -0.26 13.62
C VAL A 87 27.63 -0.94 13.50
N ASN A 88 27.50 -2.03 12.75
CA ASN A 88 26.22 -2.73 12.62
C ASN A 88 25.78 -3.33 13.95
N THR A 89 26.72 -3.91 14.71
CA THR A 89 26.46 -4.43 16.06
C THR A 89 25.92 -3.34 16.99
N LYS A 90 26.43 -2.11 16.90
CA LYS A 90 25.93 -0.98 17.69
C LYS A 90 24.50 -0.58 17.32
N VAL A 91 24.19 -0.59 16.02
CA VAL A 91 22.85 -0.31 15.51
C VAL A 91 21.86 -1.36 16.00
N ASP A 92 22.26 -2.63 15.98
CA ASP A 92 21.42 -3.73 16.46
C ASP A 92 21.18 -3.67 17.97
N ILE A 93 22.21 -3.35 18.76
CA ILE A 93 22.08 -3.13 20.21
C ILE A 93 21.14 -1.97 20.50
N TYR A 94 21.27 -0.85 19.78
CA TYR A 94 20.40 0.30 19.95
C TYR A 94 18.93 -0.04 19.63
N ASN A 95 18.68 -0.64 18.46
CA ASN A 95 17.33 -0.98 18.01
C ASN A 95 16.66 -2.00 18.94
N SER A 96 17.40 -3.04 19.36
CA SER A 96 16.89 -4.07 20.27
C SER A 96 16.62 -3.51 21.68
N SER A 97 17.51 -2.65 22.19
CA SER A 97 17.34 -2.00 23.50
C SER A 97 16.10 -1.11 23.52
N ILE A 98 15.90 -0.28 22.49
CA ILE A 98 14.70 0.57 22.37
C ILE A 98 13.44 -0.28 22.31
N LYS A 99 13.44 -1.35 21.48
CA LYS A 99 12.29 -2.24 21.36
C LYS A 99 11.93 -2.87 22.71
N CYS A 100 12.92 -3.40 23.43
CA CYS A 100 12.74 -4.01 24.74
C CYS A 100 12.18 -3.00 25.76
N VAL A 101 12.74 -1.80 25.80
CA VAL A 101 12.29 -0.76 26.73
C VAL A 101 10.86 -0.32 26.40
N ILE A 102 10.53 -0.07 25.12
CA ILE A 102 9.17 0.27 24.69
C ILE A 102 8.18 -0.83 25.09
N GLU A 103 8.53 -2.10 24.89
CA GLU A 103 7.69 -3.25 25.28
C GLU A 103 7.45 -3.32 26.78
N SER A 104 8.45 -2.98 27.60
CA SER A 104 8.38 -3.03 29.06
C SER A 104 7.67 -1.84 29.72
N VAL A 105 7.41 -0.75 28.99
CA VAL A 105 6.74 0.44 29.52
C VAL A 105 5.24 0.35 29.18
N PRO A 106 4.35 0.38 30.19
CA PRO A 106 2.92 0.43 29.94
C PRO A 106 2.54 1.81 29.37
N PRO A 107 1.55 1.89 28.47
CA PRO A 107 0.90 3.16 28.19
C PRO A 107 0.22 3.70 29.47
N LEU A 108 0.40 4.99 29.77
CA LEU A 108 -0.38 5.73 30.78
C LEU A 108 -1.85 5.83 30.36
#